data_AF-A0A956KRV6-F1
#
_entry.id   AF-A0A956KRV6-F1
#
_cell.length_a   1.000
_cell.length_b   1.000
_cell.length_c   1.000
_cell.angle_alpha   90.00
_cell.angle_beta   90.00
_cell.angle_gamma   90.00
#
_symmetry.space_group_name_H-M   'P 1'
#
loop_
_entity.id
_entity.type
_entity.pdbx_description
1 polymer ?
#
loop_
_entity_poly.entity_id
_entity_poly.type
_entity_poly.pdbx_seq_one_letter_code
_entity_poly.pdbx_strand_id
1 'polypeptide(L)'
;ARAPEGGASIPALVVFGIGGMLMSGGNGLSNATLSALVSRISSPEEQGWNMGLKESASSLARVAGPAVAGPLFQHVDPGAPLFLGGVVALVNFQVALLLRSRMKGDGLQ
;
A
#
# COMPACT_ATOMS: atom_id res chain seq x y z
N ALA A 1 10.34 -0.28 44.03
CA ALA A 1 10.42 0.52 42.80
C ALA A 1 10.32 -0.43 41.62
N ARG A 2 9.24 -0.35 40.82
CA ARG A 2 8.94 -1.30 39.74
C ARG A 2 9.73 -0.86 38.50
N ALA A 3 10.64 -1.71 38.00
CA ALA A 3 11.35 -1.45 36.75
C ALA A 3 10.36 -1.42 35.57
N PRO A 4 10.57 -0.58 34.54
CA PRO A 4 9.77 -0.62 33.32
C PRO A 4 10.20 -1.82 32.47
N GLU A 5 9.63 -2.99 32.73
CA GLU A 5 9.84 -4.26 31.99
C GLU A 5 9.15 -4.28 30.61
N GLY A 6 9.19 -3.18 29.84
CA GLY A 6 8.41 -3.02 28.61
C GLY A 6 9.15 -2.41 27.43
N GLY A 7 10.49 -2.38 27.46
CA GLY A 7 11.28 -1.89 26.34
C GLY A 7 11.25 -2.89 25.18
N ALA A 8 10.77 -2.47 24.01
CA ALA A 8 10.90 -3.26 22.78
C ALA A 8 12.36 -3.72 22.64
N SER A 9 12.56 -5.03 22.50
CA SER A 9 13.91 -5.59 22.36
C SER A 9 14.59 -4.96 21.12
N ILE A 10 15.90 -4.69 21.19
CA ILE A 10 16.67 -4.11 20.08
C ILE A 10 16.38 -4.85 18.74
N PRO A 11 16.28 -6.20 18.70
CA PRO A 11 15.87 -6.91 17.50
C PRO A 11 14.50 -6.50 16.95
N ALA A 12 13.50 -6.31 17.83
CA ALA A 12 12.16 -5.90 17.40
C ALA A 12 12.18 -4.51 16.76
N LEU A 13 12.92 -3.55 17.36
CA LEU A 13 13.05 -2.20 16.80
C LEU A 13 13.74 -2.20 15.43
N VAL A 14 14.76 -3.04 15.24
CA VAL A 14 15.43 -3.21 13.94
C VAL A 14 14.45 -3.77 12.90
N VAL A 15 13.66 -4.78 13.26
CA VAL A 15 12.65 -5.36 12.35
C VAL A 15 11.60 -4.32 11.95
N PHE A 16 11.05 -3.56 12.91
CA PHE A 16 10.11 -2.49 12.61
C PHE A 16 10.75 -1.36 11.77
N GLY A 17 12.00 -1.00 12.04
CA GLY A 17 12.74 0.01 11.29
C GLY A 17 12.97 -0.38 9.84
N ILE A 18 13.44 -1.60 9.58
CA ILE A 18 13.63 -2.14 8.23
C ILE A 18 12.27 -2.28 7.52
N GLY A 19 11.27 -2.82 8.20
CA GLY A 19 9.92 -2.94 7.65
C GLY A 19 9.32 -1.59 7.24
N GLY A 20 9.47 -0.57 8.10
CA GLY A 20 9.04 0.79 7.82
C GLY A 20 9.78 1.42 6.64
N MET A 21 11.09 1.22 6.54
CA MET A 21 11.89 1.70 5.40
C MET A 21 11.44 1.08 4.08
N LEU A 22 11.23 -0.24 4.05
CA LEU A 22 10.77 -0.95 2.86
C LEU A 22 9.36 -0.50 2.44
N MET A 23 8.45 -0.31 3.40
CA MET A 23 7.11 0.20 3.12
C MET A 23 7.13 1.63 2.59
N SER A 24 7.92 2.52 3.21
CA SER A 24 8.04 3.91 2.77
C SER A 24 8.64 4.00 1.36
N GLY A 25 9.74 3.28 1.11
CA GLY A 25 10.38 3.21 -0.20
C GLY A 25 9.45 2.64 -1.28
N GLY A 26 8.78 1.53 -0.98
CA GLY A 26 7.81 0.91 -1.88
C GLY A 26 6.61 1.81 -2.20
N ASN A 27 6.08 2.51 -1.18
CA ASN A 27 4.99 3.47 -1.36
C ASN A 27 5.41 4.67 -2.21
N GLY A 28 6.62 5.22 -1.98
CA GLY A 28 7.15 6.32 -2.77
C GLY A 28 7.32 5.94 -4.24
N LEU A 29 7.93 4.78 -4.50
CA LEU A 29 8.12 4.27 -5.86
C LEU A 29 6.78 4.02 -6.57
N SER A 30 5.85 3.34 -5.89
CA SER A 30 4.54 3.03 -6.46
C SER A 30 3.75 4.29 -6.82
N ASN A 31 3.76 5.30 -5.94
CA ASN A 31 3.08 6.57 -6.20
C ASN A 31 3.72 7.34 -7.36
N ALA A 32 5.04 7.37 -7.46
CA ALA A 32 5.75 8.00 -8.58
C ALA A 32 5.43 7.31 -9.91
N THR A 33 5.54 5.98 -9.96
CA THR A 33 5.24 5.18 -11.16
C THR A 33 3.79 5.32 -11.58
N LEU A 34 2.83 5.23 -10.64
CA LEU A 34 1.41 5.37 -10.95
C LEU A 34 1.09 6.77 -11.47
N SER A 35 1.65 7.82 -10.85
CA SER A 35 1.45 9.20 -11.32
C SER A 35 2.01 9.41 -12.72
N ALA A 36 3.20 8.87 -13.01
CA ALA A 36 3.79 8.93 -14.34
C ALA A 36 3.00 8.13 -15.39
N LEU A 37 2.43 6.98 -15.00
CA LEU A 37 1.60 6.18 -15.89
C LEU A 37 0.29 6.91 -16.21
N VAL A 38 -0.41 7.39 -15.18
CA VAL A 38 -1.64 8.16 -15.33
C VAL A 38 -1.40 9.39 -16.20
N SER A 39 -0.33 10.14 -15.98
CA SER A 39 -0.02 11.31 -16.83
C SER A 39 0.28 10.94 -18.28
N ARG A 40 0.90 9.78 -18.53
CA ARG A 40 1.26 9.32 -19.89
C ARG A 40 0.07 8.82 -20.70
N ILE A 41 -0.92 8.22 -20.04
CA ILE A 41 -2.10 7.65 -20.71
C ILE A 41 -3.29 8.62 -20.75
N SER A 42 -3.23 9.73 -20.01
CA SER A 42 -4.30 10.75 -20.00
C SER A 42 -4.12 11.74 -21.14
N SER A 43 -5.23 12.16 -21.74
CA SER A 43 -5.26 13.35 -22.59
C SER A 43 -5.02 14.63 -21.76
N PRO A 44 -4.57 15.75 -22.38
CA PRO A 44 -4.36 17.02 -21.68
C PRO A 44 -5.60 17.51 -20.93
N GLU A 45 -6.79 17.28 -21.49
CA GLU A 45 -8.07 17.71 -20.93
C GLU A 45 -8.50 16.83 -19.72
N GLU A 46 -8.13 15.55 -19.71
CA GLU A 46 -8.53 14.59 -18.68
C GLU A 46 -7.49 14.41 -17.57
N GLN A 47 -6.28 14.94 -17.74
CA GLN A 47 -5.16 14.72 -16.81
C GLN A 47 -5.51 15.14 -15.37
N GLY A 48 -6.17 16.30 -15.20
CA GLY A 48 -6.61 16.77 -13.89
C GLY A 48 -7.65 15.86 -13.25
N TRP A 49 -8.61 15.37 -14.04
CA TRP A 49 -9.64 14.44 -13.59
C TRP A 49 -9.03 13.10 -13.14
N ASN A 50 -8.16 12.52 -13.96
CA ASN A 50 -7.53 11.22 -13.66
C ASN A 50 -6.61 11.29 -12.43
N MET A 51 -5.85 12.39 -12.27
CA MET A 51 -5.05 12.61 -11.07
C MET A 51 -5.93 12.86 -9.83
N GLY A 52 -7.05 13.58 -9.99
CA GLY A 52 -8.05 13.77 -8.94
C GLY A 52 -8.71 12.46 -8.50
N LEU A 53 -9.02 11.56 -9.44
CA LEU A 53 -9.57 10.24 -9.15
C LEU A 53 -8.56 9.36 -8.38
N LYS A 54 -7.29 9.35 -8.82
CA LYS A 54 -6.19 8.69 -8.10
C LYS A 54 -6.11 9.17 -6.65
N GLU A 55 -6.12 10.48 -6.42
CA GLU A 55 -6.01 11.01 -5.06
C GLU A 55 -7.29 10.83 -4.22
N SER A 56 -8.46 10.81 -4.88
CA SER A 56 -9.73 10.50 -4.21
C SER A 56 -9.75 9.07 -3.71
N ALA A 57 -9.27 8.11 -4.52
CA ALA A 57 -9.09 6.72 -4.10
C ALA A 57 -8.09 6.58 -2.94
N SER A 58 -6.97 7.32 -3.01
CA SER A 58 -5.97 7.41 -1.94
C SER A 58 -6.55 7.95 -0.63
N SER A 59 -7.39 8.98 -0.71
CA SER A 59 -8.10 9.55 0.44
C SER A 59 -9.09 8.56 1.04
N LEU A 60 -9.89 7.89 0.20
CA LEU A 60 -10.82 6.87 0.65
C LEU A 60 -10.10 5.72 1.36
N ALA A 61 -8.96 5.27 0.84
CA ALA A 61 -8.13 4.25 1.49
C ALA A 61 -7.62 4.70 2.87
N ARG A 62 -7.28 5.98 3.05
CA ARG A 62 -6.89 6.54 4.36
C ARG A 62 -8.03 6.61 5.37
N VAL A 63 -9.28 6.68 4.92
CA VAL A 63 -10.46 6.63 5.80
C VAL A 63 -10.88 5.20 6.08
N ALA A 64 -11.03 4.39 5.03
CA ALA A 64 -11.46 3.00 5.11
C ALA A 64 -10.42 2.11 5.81
N GLY A 65 -9.14 2.39 5.62
CA GLY A 65 -8.04 1.62 6.20
C GLY A 65 -8.14 1.54 7.73
N PRO A 66 -8.10 2.66 8.47
CA PRO A 66 -8.29 2.68 9.91
C PRO A 66 -9.68 2.19 10.35
N ALA A 67 -10.73 2.46 9.57
CA ALA A 67 -12.08 2.00 9.89
C ALA A 67 -12.19 0.47 9.93
N VAL A 68 -11.43 -0.23 9.08
CA VAL A 68 -11.33 -1.70 9.07
C VAL A 68 -10.25 -2.20 10.03
N ALA A 69 -9.09 -1.54 10.06
CA ALA A 69 -7.94 -1.94 10.86
C ALA A 69 -8.18 -1.78 12.37
N GLY A 70 -8.93 -0.76 12.80
CA GLY A 70 -9.20 -0.48 14.21
C GLY A 70 -9.92 -1.64 14.90
N PRO A 71 -11.11 -2.07 14.41
CA PRO A 71 -11.81 -3.22 14.96
C PRO A 71 -10.99 -4.52 14.91
N LEU A 72 -10.22 -4.75 13.83
CA LEU A 72 -9.35 -5.92 13.71
C LEU A 72 -8.24 -5.93 14.76
N PHE A 73 -7.62 -4.78 15.00
CA PHE A 73 -6.60 -4.63 16.04
C PHE A 73 -7.18 -4.92 17.44
N GLN A 74 -8.40 -4.45 17.71
CA GLN A 74 -9.02 -4.55 19.03
C GLN A 74 -9.61 -5.93 19.33
N HIS A 75 -10.25 -6.57 18.35
CA HIS A 75 -11.06 -7.77 18.58
C HIS A 75 -10.44 -9.07 18.06
N VAL A 76 -9.44 -9.00 17.17
CA VAL A 76 -8.83 -10.20 16.57
C VAL A 76 -7.42 -10.41 17.12
N ASP A 77 -6.47 -9.56 16.73
CA ASP A 77 -5.08 -9.62 17.16
C ASP A 77 -4.35 -8.31 16.79
N PRO A 78 -3.40 -7.81 17.60
CA PRO A 78 -2.61 -6.62 17.25
C PRO A 78 -1.85 -6.71 15.92
N GLY A 79 -1.47 -7.92 15.48
CA GLY A 79 -0.84 -8.21 14.20
C GLY A 79 -1.81 -8.44 13.04
N ALA A 80 -3.11 -8.63 13.31
CA ALA A 80 -4.12 -8.89 12.27
C ALA A 80 -4.22 -7.78 11.20
N PRO A 81 -4.16 -6.47 11.53
CA PRO A 81 -4.17 -5.41 10.51
C PRO A 81 -2.97 -5.48 9.58
N LEU A 82 -1.80 -5.86 10.10
CA LEU A 82 -0.57 -5.98 9.33
C LEU A 82 -0.67 -7.16 8.35
N PHE A 83 -1.22 -8.29 8.83
CA PHE A 83 -1.47 -9.46 7.99
C PHE A 83 -2.49 -9.16 6.89
N LEU A 84 -3.60 -8.48 7.21
CA LEU A 84 -4.58 -8.03 6.23
C LEU A 84 -3.94 -7.14 5.15
N GLY A 85 -3.12 -6.17 5.56
CA GLY A 85 -2.37 -5.32 4.63
C GLY A 85 -1.45 -6.13 3.70
N GLY A 86 -0.79 -7.15 4.23
CA GLY A 86 0.01 -8.10 3.44
C GLY A 86 -0.81 -8.87 2.42
N VAL A 87 -1.99 -9.38 2.80
CA VAL A 87 -2.90 -10.09 1.88
C VAL A 87 -3.39 -9.16 0.78
N VAL A 88 -3.79 -7.92 1.10
CA VAL A 88 -4.20 -6.92 0.10
C VAL A 88 -3.07 -6.60 -0.87
N ALA A 89 -1.83 -6.46 -0.36
CA ALA A 89 -0.66 -6.23 -1.20
C ALA A 89 -0.39 -7.40 -2.16
N LEU A 90 -0.53 -8.65 -1.69
CA LEU A 90 -0.40 -9.85 -2.52
C LEU A 90 -1.47 -9.91 -3.61
N VAL A 91 -2.73 -9.61 -3.28
CA VAL A 91 -3.83 -9.54 -4.26
C VAL A 91 -3.53 -8.48 -5.32
N ASN A 92 -3.12 -7.28 -4.90
CA ASN A 92 -2.76 -6.21 -5.83
C ASN A 92 -1.61 -6.62 -6.77
N PHE A 93 -0.59 -7.31 -6.23
CA PHE A 93 0.51 -7.84 -7.03
C PHE A 93 0.05 -8.89 -8.05
N GLN A 94 -0.83 -9.81 -7.66
CA GLN A 94 -1.41 -10.80 -8.58
C GLN A 94 -2.22 -10.14 -9.69
N VAL A 95 -3.07 -9.17 -9.35
CA VAL A 95 -3.82 -8.40 -10.35
C VAL A 95 -2.87 -7.70 -11.32
N ALA A 96 -1.80 -7.07 -10.83
CA ALA A 96 -0.80 -6.44 -11.69
C ALA A 96 -0.11 -7.45 -12.63
N LEU A 97 0.22 -8.66 -12.16
CA LEU A 97 0.80 -9.71 -13.01
C LEU A 97 -0.18 -10.24 -14.06
N LEU A 98 -1.46 -10.38 -13.70
CA LEU A 98 -2.51 -10.80 -14.63
C LEU A 98 -2.72 -9.75 -15.72
N LEU A 99 -2.80 -8.47 -15.36
CA LEU A 99 -2.90 -7.37 -16.33
C LEU A 99 -1.68 -7.34 -17.25
N ARG A 100 -0.46 -7.46 -16.70
CA ARG A 100 0.76 -7.54 -17.49
C ARG A 100 0.74 -8.70 -18.49
N SER A 101 0.23 -9.85 -18.06
CA SER A 101 0.14 -11.05 -18.91
C SER A 101 -0.89 -10.88 -20.03
N ARG A 102 -2.00 -10.17 -19.79
CA ARG A 102 -2.98 -9.81 -20.81
C ARG A 102 -2.42 -8.84 -21.84
N MET A 103 -1.74 -7.78 -21.38
CA MET A 103 -1.10 -6.81 -22.28
C MET A 103 -0.02 -7.45 -23.15
N LYS A 104 0.69 -8.47 -22.64
CA LYS A 104 1.67 -9.24 -23.43
C LYS A 104 1.01 -10.15 -24.47
N GLY A 105 -0.24 -10.57 -24.24
CA GLY A 105 -1.00 -11.43 -25.16
C GLY A 105 -1.67 -10.70 -26.33
N ASP A 106 -1.97 -9.40 -26.16
CA ASP A 106 -2.78 -8.62 -27.11
C ASP A 106 -1.98 -7.77 -28.12
N GLY A 107 -0.64 -7.77 -28.09
CA GLY A 107 0.15 -7.21 -29.20
C GLY A 107 1.37 -6.37 -28.82
N LEU A 108 2.54 -7.01 -28.87
CA LEU A 108 3.75 -6.38 -29.38
C LEU A 108 4.23 -7.18 -30.61
N GLN A 109 3.45 -7.06 -31.70
CA GLN A 109 3.95 -6.96 -33.08
C GLN A 109 3.34 -5.70 -33.68
#